data_AF-A0AAD8SRW7-F1
#
_entry.id   AF-A0AAD8SRW7-F1
#
_cell.length_a   1.000
_cell.length_b   1.000
_cell.length_c   1.000
_cell.angle_alpha   90.00
_cell.angle_beta   90.00
_cell.angle_gamma   90.00
#
_symmetry.space_group_name_H-M   'P 1'
#
loop_
_entity.id
_entity.type
_entity.pdbx_description
1 polymer ?
#
loop_
_entity_poly.entity_id
_entity_poly.type
_entity_poly.pdbx_seq_one_letter_code
_entity_poly.pdbx_strand_id
1 'polypeptide(L)'
;MIAAMANYLDYDVYDLELTAVKNNTELRKLFIETTGKSIIVIEDIDCSIDLTGKRLKGKKASADKESDDEKPKLPGELEKDEATKVTLSGLLNFIDGLWSSCGGERIIIFTTNHKEKLDPALIRRGRMDKHIEMSYCRFGGFEVLAKNYLDVVVEHEMFSEIRQLLEETDMSPADVAENLMPMSEKKRDPGECFRGLIEALKKAKEDAAAAKAKGEEAEAEIGKEKDTKEDAAAAKAKGEEAEAEIGKEKDTEKEKTSD
;
A
#
# COMPACT_ATOMS: atom_id res chain seq x y z
N MET A 1 -14.03 -13.29 -4.86
CA MET A 1 -15.09 -12.30 -5.20
C MET A 1 -15.18 -12.05 -6.70
N ILE A 2 -14.10 -11.65 -7.37
CA ILE A 2 -14.12 -11.26 -8.79
C ILE A 2 -14.74 -12.34 -9.69
N ALA A 3 -14.31 -13.60 -9.53
CA ALA A 3 -14.90 -14.73 -10.25
C ALA A 3 -16.42 -14.87 -10.03
N ALA A 4 -16.92 -14.60 -8.82
CA ALA A 4 -18.36 -14.64 -8.54
C ALA A 4 -19.11 -13.49 -9.23
N MET A 5 -18.52 -12.29 -9.29
CA MET A 5 -19.07 -11.15 -10.03
C MET A 5 -19.13 -11.45 -11.53
N ALA A 6 -18.06 -12.00 -12.09
CA ALA A 6 -17.97 -12.38 -13.49
C ALA A 6 -19.07 -13.39 -13.88
N ASN A 7 -19.22 -14.45 -13.08
CA ASN A 7 -20.27 -15.46 -13.29
C ASN A 7 -21.69 -14.90 -13.13
N TYR A 8 -21.90 -13.97 -12.19
CA TYR A 8 -23.22 -13.35 -11.99
C TYR A 8 -23.61 -12.42 -13.15
N LEU A 9 -22.64 -11.72 -13.73
CA LEU A 9 -22.85 -10.76 -14.82
C LEU A 9 -22.75 -11.40 -16.20
N ASP A 10 -22.23 -12.62 -16.31
CA ASP A 10 -21.85 -13.29 -17.56
C ASP A 10 -20.77 -12.52 -18.33
N TYR A 11 -19.70 -12.13 -17.62
CA TYR A 11 -18.61 -11.29 -18.14
C TYR A 11 -17.29 -12.08 -18.24
N ASP A 12 -16.51 -11.78 -19.27
CA ASP A 12 -15.14 -12.30 -19.43
C ASP A 12 -14.20 -11.68 -18.40
N VAL A 13 -13.26 -12.44 -17.85
CA VAL A 13 -12.25 -11.93 -16.90
C VAL A 13 -10.89 -11.82 -17.59
N TYR A 14 -10.30 -10.64 -17.54
CA TYR A 14 -8.95 -10.36 -18.01
C TYR A 14 -8.07 -10.01 -16.82
N ASP A 15 -7.11 -10.86 -16.50
CA ASP A 15 -6.09 -10.58 -15.51
C ASP A 15 -4.90 -9.87 -16.17
N LEU A 16 -4.55 -8.68 -15.67
CA LEU A 16 -3.53 -7.80 -16.23
C LEU A 16 -2.40 -7.57 -15.22
N GLU A 17 -1.32 -8.31 -15.43
CA GLU A 17 -0.09 -8.15 -14.64
C GLU A 17 0.73 -6.94 -15.13
N LEU A 18 0.75 -5.85 -14.37
CA LEU A 18 1.44 -4.61 -14.77
C LEU A 18 2.96 -4.77 -14.92
N THR A 19 3.57 -5.69 -14.18
CA THR A 19 5.02 -5.97 -14.22
C THR A 19 5.44 -6.61 -15.55
N ALA A 20 4.52 -7.34 -16.21
CA ALA A 20 4.77 -8.00 -17.48
C ALA A 20 4.62 -7.05 -18.69
N VAL A 21 3.97 -5.90 -18.51
CA VAL A 21 3.74 -4.93 -19.57
C VAL A 21 4.94 -4.00 -19.70
N LYS A 22 5.55 -3.95 -20.88
CA LYS A 22 6.80 -3.21 -21.10
C LYS A 22 6.55 -1.71 -21.11
N ASN A 23 5.53 -1.23 -21.80
CA ASN A 23 5.30 0.20 -21.95
C ASN A 23 3.82 0.56 -22.10
N ASN A 24 3.52 1.86 -22.04
CA ASN A 24 2.16 2.38 -22.18
C ASN A 24 1.50 2.05 -23.54
N THR A 25 2.28 1.80 -24.60
CA THR A 25 1.73 1.42 -25.91
C THR A 25 1.20 -0.01 -25.91
N GLU A 26 1.93 -0.93 -25.28
CA GLU A 26 1.50 -2.31 -25.07
C GLU A 26 0.29 -2.38 -24.15
N LEU A 27 0.31 -1.62 -23.05
CA LEU A 27 -0.83 -1.45 -22.16
C LEU A 27 -2.08 -1.01 -22.94
N ARG A 28 -1.94 0.04 -23.76
CA ARG A 28 -3.02 0.55 -24.61
C ARG A 28 -3.56 -0.53 -25.55
N LYS A 29 -2.67 -1.32 -26.16
CA LYS A 29 -3.08 -2.38 -27.08
C LYS A 29 -3.92 -3.43 -26.35
N LEU A 30 -3.50 -3.86 -25.16
CA LEU A 30 -4.25 -4.81 -24.34
C LEU A 30 -5.66 -4.30 -24.03
N PHE A 31 -5.80 -3.04 -23.61
CA PHE A 31 -7.12 -2.43 -23.35
C PHE A 31 -8.01 -2.27 -24.58
N ILE A 32 -7.43 -2.15 -25.77
CA ILE A 32 -8.19 -2.08 -27.03
C ILE A 32 -8.65 -3.48 -27.46
N GLU A 33 -7.83 -4.51 -27.21
CA GLU A 33 -8.10 -5.90 -27.58
C GLU A 33 -9.11 -6.58 -26.64
N THR A 34 -9.39 -6.02 -25.47
CA THR A 34 -10.45 -6.55 -24.58
C THR A 34 -11.84 -6.39 -25.18
N THR A 35 -12.64 -7.44 -25.05
CA THR A 35 -14.04 -7.45 -25.47
C THR A 35 -14.90 -6.56 -24.55
N GLY A 36 -16.10 -6.21 -25.03
CA GLY A 36 -17.14 -5.67 -24.15
C GLY A 36 -17.71 -6.78 -23.26
N LYS A 37 -18.43 -6.40 -22.19
CA LYS A 37 -18.90 -7.29 -21.12
C LYS A 37 -17.74 -8.01 -20.45
N SER A 38 -16.77 -7.22 -20.00
CA SER A 38 -15.55 -7.74 -19.40
C SER A 38 -15.23 -7.10 -18.05
N ILE A 39 -14.57 -7.87 -17.21
CA ILE A 39 -13.95 -7.43 -15.96
C ILE A 39 -12.44 -7.49 -16.15
N ILE A 40 -11.78 -6.34 -16.10
CA ILE A 40 -10.32 -6.22 -16.14
C ILE A 40 -9.83 -6.13 -14.71
N VAL A 41 -8.96 -7.05 -14.31
CA VAL A 41 -8.38 -7.13 -12.98
C VAL A 41 -6.94 -6.66 -13.05
N ILE A 42 -6.57 -5.77 -12.14
CA ILE A 42 -5.21 -5.26 -12.00
C ILE A 42 -4.82 -5.45 -10.55
N GLU A 43 -4.00 -6.46 -10.31
CA GLU A 43 -3.62 -6.86 -8.96
C GLU A 43 -2.43 -6.05 -8.43
N ASP A 44 -2.36 -5.92 -7.10
CA ASP A 44 -1.22 -5.39 -6.34
C ASP A 44 -0.60 -4.12 -6.93
N ILE A 45 -1.45 -3.12 -7.15
CA ILE A 45 -1.00 -1.86 -7.77
C ILE A 45 0.08 -1.16 -6.92
N ASP A 46 0.04 -1.32 -5.59
CA ASP A 46 1.04 -0.75 -4.66
C ASP A 46 2.44 -1.36 -4.78
N CYS A 47 2.58 -2.56 -5.32
CA CYS A 47 3.88 -3.22 -5.54
C CYS A 47 4.45 -2.97 -6.94
N SER A 48 3.59 -2.74 -7.92
CA SER A 48 3.94 -2.91 -9.34
C SER A 48 4.65 -1.71 -9.97
N ILE A 49 4.50 -0.50 -9.42
CA ILE A 49 4.94 0.74 -10.06
C ILE A 49 5.44 1.71 -8.96
N ASP A 50 6.34 2.66 -9.27
CA ASP A 50 6.74 3.77 -8.39
C ASP A 50 5.53 4.67 -8.05
N LEU A 51 4.60 4.15 -7.26
CA LEU A 51 3.34 4.80 -6.86
C LEU A 51 3.51 5.75 -5.70
N THR A 52 4.70 5.80 -5.12
CA THR A 52 4.98 6.49 -3.85
C THR A 52 5.07 8.01 -3.97
N GLY A 53 4.54 8.61 -5.04
CA GLY A 53 4.41 10.06 -5.13
C GLY A 53 5.75 10.82 -5.03
N LYS A 54 6.88 10.15 -5.25
CA LYS A 54 8.17 10.82 -5.50
C LYS A 54 8.17 11.38 -6.93
N ARG A 55 7.19 12.21 -7.26
CA ARG A 55 7.47 13.36 -8.12
C ARG A 55 8.59 14.09 -7.39
N LEU A 56 9.81 13.91 -7.88
CA LEU A 56 10.99 14.63 -7.41
C LEU A 56 10.57 16.08 -7.18
N LYS A 57 10.50 16.47 -5.90
CA LYS A 57 10.39 17.88 -5.51
C LYS A 57 11.48 18.60 -6.28
N GLY A 58 11.06 19.55 -7.11
CA GLY A 58 11.93 20.19 -8.10
C GLY A 58 13.28 20.57 -7.51
N LYS A 59 14.34 20.24 -8.24
CA LYS A 59 15.64 20.89 -8.08
C LYS A 59 15.43 22.39 -8.26
N LYS A 60 15.26 23.12 -7.15
CA LYS A 60 15.47 24.56 -7.12
C LYS A 60 16.95 24.81 -6.96
N ALA A 61 17.49 25.49 -7.98
CA ALA A 61 18.59 26.45 -7.94
C ALA A 61 19.92 26.00 -7.32
N SER A 62 20.88 25.70 -8.21
CA SER A 62 22.26 26.17 -8.03
C SER A 62 22.64 26.94 -9.29
N ALA A 63 22.83 28.24 -9.10
CA ALA A 63 23.29 29.18 -10.11
C ALA A 63 24.73 28.92 -10.54
N ASP A 64 25.01 29.41 -11.75
CA ASP A 64 26.31 29.82 -12.32
C ASP A 64 27.35 28.75 -12.66
N LYS A 65 27.47 28.49 -13.97
CA LYS A 65 28.64 28.93 -14.76
C LYS A 65 28.31 28.99 -16.25
N GLU A 66 28.40 30.20 -16.80
CA GLU A 66 28.42 30.48 -18.23
C GLU A 66 29.69 29.90 -18.88
N SER A 67 29.52 29.27 -20.04
CA SER A 67 30.44 29.39 -21.18
C SER A 67 29.74 28.94 -22.46
N ASP A 68 29.26 29.94 -23.19
CA ASP A 68 29.24 30.12 -24.65
C ASP A 68 29.60 28.92 -25.55
N ASP A 69 28.61 28.37 -26.26
CA ASP A 69 28.73 27.99 -27.69
C ASP A 69 27.34 27.65 -28.27
N GLU A 70 26.91 28.42 -29.27
CA GLU A 70 25.62 28.32 -29.93
C GLU A 70 25.50 27.04 -30.80
N LYS A 71 24.51 26.19 -30.49
CA LYS A 71 23.81 25.37 -31.49
C LYS A 71 22.35 25.16 -31.06
N PRO A 72 21.35 25.52 -31.90
CA PRO A 72 19.96 25.31 -31.55
C PRO A 72 19.64 23.80 -31.62
N LYS A 73 19.42 23.18 -30.46
CA LYS A 73 18.89 21.81 -30.40
C LYS A 73 17.40 21.84 -30.76
N LEU A 74 17.02 21.02 -31.75
CA LEU A 74 15.64 20.80 -32.17
C LEU A 74 14.76 20.29 -31.01
N PRO A 75 13.46 20.61 -30.98
CA PRO A 75 12.54 20.09 -29.97
C PRO A 75 12.22 18.62 -30.27
N GLY A 76 13.04 17.71 -29.74
CA GLY A 76 12.87 16.27 -30.00
C GLY A 76 13.62 15.33 -29.07
N GLU A 77 14.42 15.83 -28.13
CA GLU A 77 15.18 14.99 -27.21
C GLU A 77 14.84 15.35 -25.76
N LEU A 78 13.60 15.02 -25.37
CA LEU A 78 13.27 14.79 -23.98
C LEU A 78 13.31 13.27 -23.76
N GLU A 79 14.38 12.84 -23.11
CA GLU A 79 14.51 11.65 -22.25
C GLU A 79 13.79 10.37 -22.70
N LYS A 80 14.51 9.55 -23.48
CA LYS A 80 14.08 8.22 -23.93
C LYS A 80 13.97 7.15 -22.83
N ASP A 81 14.35 7.47 -21.59
CA ASP A 81 14.38 6.48 -20.49
C ASP A 81 13.09 6.46 -19.64
N GLU A 82 12.22 7.47 -19.75
CA GLU A 82 10.92 7.52 -19.02
C GLU A 82 9.73 7.00 -19.85
N ALA A 83 9.94 6.69 -21.14
CA ALA A 83 8.90 6.18 -22.05
C ALA A 83 8.76 4.65 -22.02
N THR A 84 9.64 3.95 -21.29
CA THR A 84 9.85 2.50 -21.38
C THR A 84 9.31 1.71 -20.19
N LYS A 85 8.64 2.35 -19.23
CA LYS A 85 8.01 1.65 -18.10
C LYS A 85 6.54 2.07 -17.97
N VAL A 86 5.67 1.13 -17.63
CA VAL A 86 4.28 1.45 -17.30
C VAL A 86 4.27 2.33 -16.06
N THR A 87 3.63 3.50 -16.17
CA THR A 87 3.38 4.38 -15.04
C THR A 87 1.91 4.34 -14.70
N LEU A 88 1.57 4.53 -13.43
CA LEU A 88 0.17 4.51 -13.02
C LEU A 88 -0.60 5.71 -13.52
N SER A 89 0.07 6.86 -13.68
CA SER A 89 -0.46 7.99 -14.43
C SER A 89 -0.81 7.60 -15.87
N GLY A 90 0.05 6.80 -16.53
CA GLY A 90 -0.21 6.20 -17.83
C GLY A 90 -1.46 5.33 -17.82
N LEU A 91 -1.53 4.34 -16.92
CA LEU A 91 -2.68 3.45 -16.75
C LEU A 91 -3.99 4.24 -16.55
N LEU A 92 -3.98 5.23 -15.69
CA LEU A 92 -5.15 6.08 -15.45
C LEU A 92 -5.57 6.91 -16.65
N ASN A 93 -4.63 7.46 -17.40
CA ASN A 93 -4.97 8.23 -18.59
C ASN A 93 -5.68 7.36 -19.63
N PHE A 94 -5.44 6.05 -19.63
CA PHE A 94 -6.20 5.11 -20.46
C PHE A 94 -7.63 4.88 -19.94
N ILE A 95 -7.81 4.86 -18.62
CA ILE A 95 -9.10 4.61 -17.96
C ILE A 95 -10.00 5.85 -17.94
N ASP A 96 -9.43 7.04 -17.74
CA ASP A 96 -10.11 8.35 -17.69
C ASP A 96 -10.28 8.96 -19.10
N GLY A 97 -9.62 8.39 -20.11
CA GLY A 97 -9.57 8.92 -21.47
C GLY A 97 -10.72 8.48 -22.38
N LEU A 98 -10.71 9.03 -23.60
CA LEU A 98 -11.63 8.68 -24.70
C LEU A 98 -11.64 7.17 -25.07
N TRP A 99 -10.67 6.39 -24.59
CA TRP A 99 -10.57 4.95 -24.86
C TRP A 99 -11.48 4.11 -23.96
N SER A 100 -11.83 4.63 -22.78
CA SER A 100 -12.79 4.01 -21.86
C SER A 100 -14.23 4.07 -22.41
N SER A 101 -14.52 5.07 -23.26
CA SER A 101 -15.83 5.28 -23.90
C SER A 101 -16.00 4.58 -25.25
N CYS A 102 -14.93 4.04 -25.84
CA CYS A 102 -14.91 3.51 -27.21
C CYS A 102 -15.12 2.00 -27.32
N GLY A 103 -15.49 1.28 -26.25
CA GLY A 103 -15.69 -0.16 -26.33
C GLY A 103 -16.51 -0.73 -25.18
N GLY A 104 -17.80 -0.99 -25.46
CA GLY A 104 -18.67 -1.85 -24.64
C GLY A 104 -18.77 -1.54 -23.14
N GLU A 105 -19.53 -2.36 -22.43
CA GLU A 105 -19.61 -2.31 -20.96
C GLU A 105 -18.35 -2.96 -20.37
N ARG A 106 -17.58 -2.25 -19.55
CA ARG A 106 -16.36 -2.77 -18.92
C ARG A 106 -16.31 -2.37 -17.45
N ILE A 107 -15.85 -3.29 -16.60
CA ILE A 107 -15.58 -3.04 -15.19
C ILE A 107 -14.08 -3.21 -14.98
N ILE A 108 -13.44 -2.25 -14.32
CA ILE A 108 -12.01 -2.36 -13.96
C ILE A 108 -11.93 -2.49 -12.44
N ILE A 109 -11.30 -3.55 -11.97
CA ILE A 109 -11.10 -3.85 -10.55
C ILE A 109 -9.61 -3.75 -10.24
N PHE A 110 -9.30 -2.94 -9.24
CA PHE A 110 -7.96 -2.81 -8.68
C PHE A 110 -7.91 -3.48 -7.31
N THR A 111 -6.87 -4.25 -7.05
CA THR A 111 -6.56 -4.74 -5.70
C THR A 111 -5.33 -4.02 -5.15
N THR A 112 -5.34 -3.75 -3.85
CA THR A 112 -4.20 -3.14 -3.16
C THR A 112 -4.27 -3.51 -1.68
N ASN A 113 -3.11 -3.77 -1.08
CA ASN A 113 -3.00 -3.94 0.37
C ASN A 113 -2.74 -2.60 1.09
N HIS A 114 -2.30 -1.58 0.35
CA HIS A 114 -1.82 -0.31 0.89
C HIS A 114 -2.45 0.89 0.18
N LYS A 115 -3.73 1.15 0.47
CA LYS A 115 -4.48 2.27 -0.12
C LYS A 115 -3.81 3.62 0.16
N GLU A 116 -3.17 3.77 1.31
CA GLU A 116 -2.45 4.96 1.76
C GLU A 116 -1.20 5.29 0.93
N LYS A 117 -0.64 4.29 0.23
CA LYS A 117 0.52 4.49 -0.66
C LYS A 117 0.12 4.97 -2.05
N LEU A 118 -1.18 4.97 -2.36
CA LEU A 118 -1.69 5.41 -3.66
C LEU A 118 -1.80 6.94 -3.74
N ASP A 119 -1.40 7.50 -4.88
CA ASP A 119 -1.62 8.91 -5.21
C ASP A 119 -3.12 9.28 -5.08
N PRO A 120 -3.48 10.31 -4.28
CA PRO A 120 -4.86 10.78 -4.14
C PRO A 120 -5.58 11.10 -5.47
N ALA A 121 -4.84 11.44 -6.53
CA ALA A 121 -5.39 11.68 -7.86
C ALA A 121 -5.92 10.40 -8.55
N LEU A 122 -5.58 9.21 -8.04
CA LEU A 122 -6.09 7.91 -8.50
C LEU A 122 -7.47 7.61 -7.94
N ILE A 123 -7.60 7.81 -6.64
CA ILE A 123 -8.77 7.43 -5.85
C ILE A 123 -9.91 8.46 -5.96
N ARG A 124 -9.75 9.48 -6.80
CA ARG A 124 -10.79 10.48 -7.03
C ARG A 124 -11.95 9.87 -7.84
N ARG A 125 -13.17 10.34 -7.55
CA ARG A 125 -14.37 9.99 -8.31
C ARG A 125 -14.20 10.34 -9.79
N GLY A 126 -14.71 9.49 -10.68
CA GLY A 126 -14.47 9.55 -12.13
C GLY A 126 -13.31 8.68 -12.61
N ARG A 127 -12.42 8.24 -11.72
CA ARG A 127 -11.37 7.24 -12.02
C ARG A 127 -11.63 5.93 -11.28
N MET A 128 -11.75 6.04 -9.97
CA MET A 128 -12.14 4.93 -9.08
C MET A 128 -13.40 5.35 -8.34
N ASP A 129 -14.56 4.85 -8.79
CA ASP A 129 -15.85 5.31 -8.27
C ASP A 129 -16.30 4.57 -7.00
N LYS A 130 -15.84 3.33 -6.83
CA LYS A 130 -16.20 2.46 -5.72
C LYS A 130 -14.95 1.95 -5.03
N HIS A 131 -14.91 2.15 -3.71
CA HIS A 131 -13.87 1.61 -2.84
C HIS A 131 -14.55 0.62 -1.89
N ILE A 132 -14.12 -0.63 -1.96
CA ILE A 132 -14.62 -1.71 -1.10
C ILE A 132 -13.43 -2.17 -0.26
N GLU A 133 -13.56 -2.02 1.06
CA GLU A 133 -12.57 -2.51 2.01
C GLU A 133 -12.88 -3.97 2.35
N MET A 134 -11.90 -4.85 2.16
CA MET A 134 -11.97 -6.26 2.55
C MET A 134 -11.24 -6.45 3.88
N SER A 135 -11.96 -6.28 4.99
CA SER A 135 -11.37 -6.39 6.33
C SER A 135 -11.39 -7.83 6.86
N TYR A 136 -10.92 -7.99 8.10
CA TYR A 136 -10.89 -9.25 8.83
C TYR A 136 -12.28 -9.88 9.00
N CYS A 137 -12.28 -11.20 9.22
CA CYS A 137 -13.50 -11.96 9.42
C CYS A 137 -14.15 -11.53 10.74
N ARG A 138 -15.40 -11.06 10.66
CA ARG A 138 -16.26 -10.83 11.82
C ARG A 138 -17.36 -11.87 11.86
N PHE A 139 -18.16 -11.85 12.93
CA PHE A 139 -19.18 -12.87 13.19
C PHE A 139 -20.10 -13.14 11.99
N GLY A 140 -20.59 -12.10 11.30
CA GLY A 140 -21.44 -12.29 10.12
C GLY A 140 -20.74 -12.98 8.95
N GLY A 141 -19.43 -12.76 8.76
CA GLY A 141 -18.62 -13.49 7.79
C GLY A 141 -18.44 -14.95 8.19
N PHE A 142 -18.16 -15.19 9.47
CA PHE A 142 -18.08 -16.54 10.05
C PHE A 142 -19.38 -17.33 9.87
N GLU A 143 -20.55 -16.74 10.12
CA GLU A 143 -21.85 -17.41 9.96
C GLU A 143 -22.05 -17.93 8.53
N VAL A 144 -21.67 -17.12 7.54
CA VAL A 144 -21.73 -17.53 6.12
C VAL A 144 -20.78 -18.69 5.85
N LEU A 145 -19.57 -18.67 6.39
CA LEU A 145 -18.60 -19.77 6.22
C LEU A 145 -19.06 -21.05 6.93
N ALA A 146 -19.56 -20.94 8.16
CA ALA A 146 -20.08 -22.08 8.94
C ALA A 146 -21.29 -22.72 8.23
N LYS A 147 -22.19 -21.90 7.70
CA LYS A 147 -23.33 -22.38 6.91
C LYS A 147 -22.87 -23.08 5.63
N ASN A 148 -21.92 -22.50 4.89
CA ASN A 148 -21.49 -23.04 3.60
C ASN A 148 -20.63 -24.31 3.70
N TYR A 149 -19.83 -24.45 4.76
CA TYR A 149 -18.86 -25.55 4.88
C TYR A 149 -19.28 -26.67 5.82
N LEU A 150 -20.15 -26.38 6.80
CA LEU A 150 -20.56 -27.32 7.85
C LEU A 150 -22.08 -27.57 7.88
N ASP A 151 -22.84 -26.95 6.97
CA ASP A 151 -24.31 -27.01 6.91
C ASP A 151 -24.98 -26.64 8.25
N VAL A 152 -24.35 -25.76 9.03
CA VAL A 152 -24.88 -25.31 10.31
C VAL A 152 -25.95 -24.26 10.04
N VAL A 153 -27.22 -24.65 10.20
CA VAL A 153 -28.40 -23.79 9.96
C VAL A 153 -28.92 -23.16 11.26
N VAL A 154 -28.48 -23.66 12.41
CA VAL A 154 -28.96 -23.26 13.76
C VAL A 154 -27.81 -22.72 14.60
N GLU A 155 -28.12 -21.88 15.58
CA GLU A 155 -27.13 -21.40 16.55
C GLU A 155 -26.47 -22.58 17.28
N HIS A 156 -25.14 -22.57 17.32
CA HIS A 156 -24.34 -23.54 18.06
C HIS A 156 -23.96 -22.96 19.43
N GLU A 157 -23.83 -23.81 20.46
CA GLU A 157 -23.46 -23.39 21.83
C GLU A 157 -22.17 -22.54 21.86
N MET A 158 -21.26 -22.80 20.93
CA MET A 158 -19.95 -22.14 20.82
C MET A 158 -19.97 -20.82 20.03
N PHE A 159 -21.10 -20.42 19.44
CA PHE A 159 -21.18 -19.17 18.67
C PHE A 159 -20.97 -17.94 19.53
N SER A 160 -21.41 -17.98 20.80
CA SER A 160 -21.19 -16.87 21.72
C SER A 160 -19.70 -16.62 21.98
N GLU A 161 -18.93 -17.70 22.17
CA GLU A 161 -17.47 -17.59 22.39
C GLU A 161 -16.74 -17.15 21.12
N ILE A 162 -17.09 -17.72 19.96
CA ILE A 162 -16.51 -17.34 18.67
C ILE A 162 -16.80 -15.87 18.34
N ARG A 163 -18.02 -15.39 18.60
CA ARG A 163 -18.39 -13.98 18.39
C ARG A 163 -17.48 -13.07 19.19
N GLN A 164 -17.32 -13.33 20.48
CA GLN A 164 -16.46 -12.52 21.35
C GLN A 164 -15.00 -12.54 20.87
N LEU A 165 -14.47 -13.72 20.52
CA LEU A 165 -13.09 -13.83 20.08
C LEU A 165 -12.81 -13.12 18.74
N LEU A 166 -13.75 -13.17 17.79
CA LEU A 166 -13.64 -12.47 16.50
C LEU A 166 -13.80 -10.95 16.60
N GLU A 167 -14.39 -10.44 17.70
CA GLU A 167 -14.42 -9.00 18.00
C GLU A 167 -13.09 -8.51 18.59
N GLU A 168 -12.41 -9.37 19.36
CA GLU A 168 -11.16 -9.04 20.05
C GLU A 168 -9.90 -9.37 19.23
N THR A 169 -10.02 -10.21 18.20
CA THR A 169 -8.89 -10.75 17.43
C THR A 169 -9.12 -10.58 15.94
N ASP A 170 -8.07 -10.15 15.23
CA ASP A 170 -8.07 -10.05 13.78
C ASP A 170 -7.61 -11.37 13.16
N MET A 171 -8.46 -11.95 12.30
CA MET A 171 -8.18 -13.19 11.57
C MET A 171 -8.80 -13.07 10.17
N SER A 172 -8.09 -13.50 9.13
CA SER A 172 -8.60 -13.35 7.76
C SER A 172 -9.73 -14.35 7.50
N PRO A 173 -10.67 -14.07 6.57
CA PRO A 173 -11.68 -15.05 6.17
C PRO A 173 -11.08 -16.36 5.65
N ALA A 174 -9.87 -16.33 5.09
CA ALA A 174 -9.16 -17.52 4.63
C ALA A 174 -8.69 -18.39 5.81
N ASP A 175 -8.08 -17.77 6.84
CA ASP A 175 -7.63 -18.49 8.04
C ASP A 175 -8.83 -19.08 8.81
N VAL A 176 -9.95 -18.34 8.89
CA VAL A 176 -11.18 -18.88 9.48
C VAL A 176 -11.68 -20.07 8.66
N ALA A 177 -11.72 -19.95 7.32
CA ALA A 177 -12.15 -21.02 6.44
C ALA A 177 -11.28 -22.28 6.57
N GLU A 178 -9.96 -22.13 6.74
CA GLU A 178 -9.03 -23.24 6.96
C GLU A 178 -9.37 -24.02 8.24
N ASN A 179 -9.64 -23.32 9.34
CA ASN A 179 -10.05 -23.95 10.60
C ASN A 179 -11.40 -24.67 10.50
N LEU A 180 -12.29 -24.22 9.61
CA LEU A 180 -13.58 -24.85 9.36
C LEU A 180 -13.51 -26.01 8.35
N MET A 181 -12.39 -26.18 7.65
CA MET A 181 -12.17 -27.22 6.65
C MET A 181 -10.91 -28.06 6.95
N PRO A 182 -10.80 -28.70 8.13
CA PRO A 182 -9.67 -29.55 8.43
C PRO A 182 -9.58 -30.73 7.43
N MET A 183 -8.36 -31.02 6.98
CA MET A 183 -8.05 -32.15 6.10
C MET A 183 -8.23 -33.48 6.84
N SER A 184 -9.48 -33.95 6.93
CA SER A 184 -9.84 -35.23 7.55
C SER A 184 -10.73 -36.05 6.61
N GLU A 185 -10.45 -37.35 6.51
CA GLU A 185 -11.27 -38.30 5.72
C GLU A 185 -12.63 -38.59 6.37
N LYS A 186 -12.84 -38.19 7.63
CA LYS A 186 -14.11 -38.38 8.35
C LYS A 186 -15.09 -37.23 8.08
N LYS A 187 -16.38 -37.53 8.24
CA LYS A 187 -17.44 -36.51 8.19
C LYS A 187 -17.13 -35.40 9.20
N ARG A 188 -17.08 -34.16 8.72
CA ARG A 188 -16.73 -32.98 9.53
C ARG A 188 -17.73 -32.81 10.66
N ASP A 189 -17.25 -32.88 11.90
CA ASP A 189 -18.04 -32.53 13.07
C ASP A 189 -17.95 -31.01 13.30
N PRO A 190 -19.08 -30.27 13.32
CA PRO A 190 -19.05 -28.84 13.56
C PRO A 190 -18.41 -28.48 14.91
N GLY A 191 -18.64 -29.29 15.94
CA GLY A 191 -18.09 -29.05 17.28
C GLY A 191 -16.56 -29.16 17.33
N GLU A 192 -15.98 -30.15 16.66
CA GLU A 192 -14.53 -30.25 16.49
C GLU A 192 -13.94 -29.07 15.71
N CYS A 193 -14.55 -28.65 14.60
CA CYS A 193 -14.07 -27.53 13.79
C CYS A 193 -14.14 -26.21 14.57
N PHE A 194 -15.23 -25.97 15.30
CA PHE A 194 -15.39 -24.79 16.14
C PHE A 194 -14.40 -24.77 17.32
N ARG A 195 -14.07 -25.93 17.91
CA ARG A 195 -13.02 -26.00 18.93
C ARG A 195 -11.66 -25.63 18.36
N GLY A 196 -11.31 -26.16 17.19
CA GLY A 196 -10.08 -25.79 16.48
C GLY A 196 -9.99 -24.29 16.19
N LEU A 197 -11.09 -23.70 15.70
CA LEU A 197 -11.16 -22.25 15.46
C LEU A 197 -10.96 -21.44 16.75
N ILE A 198 -11.59 -21.83 17.87
CA ILE A 198 -11.43 -21.14 19.15
C ILE A 198 -9.99 -21.21 19.65
N GLU A 199 -9.33 -22.37 19.55
CA GLU A 199 -7.92 -22.51 19.90
C GLU A 199 -7.04 -21.62 19.02
N ALA A 200 -7.28 -21.58 17.71
CA ALA A 200 -6.56 -20.73 16.78
C ALA A 200 -6.77 -19.23 17.10
N LEU A 201 -7.99 -18.81 17.43
CA LEU A 201 -8.29 -17.43 17.81
C LEU A 201 -7.62 -17.03 19.13
N LYS A 202 -7.64 -17.91 20.15
CA LYS A 202 -6.94 -17.68 21.42
C LYS A 202 -5.44 -17.53 21.21
N LYS A 203 -4.85 -18.42 20.39
CA LYS A 203 -3.44 -18.34 20.03
C LYS A 203 -3.11 -17.04 19.29
N ALA A 204 -3.90 -16.68 18.28
CA ALA A 204 -3.70 -15.44 17.53
C ALA A 204 -3.80 -14.19 18.43
N LYS A 205 -4.68 -14.22 19.42
CA LYS A 205 -4.79 -13.16 20.44
C LYS A 205 -3.53 -13.04 21.30
N GLU A 206 -2.99 -14.17 21.76
CA GLU A 206 -1.74 -14.21 22.53
C GLU A 206 -0.54 -13.72 21.69
N ASP A 207 -0.43 -14.19 20.45
CA ASP A 207 0.62 -13.78 19.51
C ASP A 207 0.56 -12.28 19.21
N ALA A 208 -0.65 -11.73 19.01
CA ALA A 208 -0.86 -10.30 18.80
C ALA A 208 -0.51 -9.45 20.04
N ALA A 209 -0.83 -9.93 21.24
CA ALA A 209 -0.45 -9.27 22.49
C ALA A 209 1.07 -9.29 22.68
N ALA A 210 1.73 -10.41 22.40
CA ALA A 210 3.18 -10.53 22.45
C ALA A 210 3.88 -9.64 21.41
N ALA A 211 3.31 -9.52 20.20
CA ALA A 211 3.83 -8.63 19.17
C ALA A 211 3.71 -7.15 19.55
N LYS A 212 2.59 -6.74 20.17
CA LYS A 212 2.42 -5.37 20.68
C LYS A 212 3.42 -5.04 21.78
N ALA A 213 3.62 -5.93 22.74
CA ALA A 213 4.60 -5.73 23.82
C ALA A 213 6.04 -5.57 23.26
N LYS A 214 6.42 -6.39 22.28
CA LYS A 214 7.73 -6.28 21.61
C LYS A 214 7.86 -5.02 20.75
N GLY A 215 6.77 -4.58 20.11
CA GLY A 215 6.74 -3.35 19.32
C GLY A 215 6.90 -2.10 20.18
N GLU A 216 6.23 -2.04 21.32
CA GLU A 216 6.35 -0.94 22.29
C GLU A 216 7.75 -0.87 22.91
N GLU A 217 8.38 -2.03 23.20
CA GLU A 217 9.79 -2.07 23.63
C GLU A 217 10.75 -1.57 22.55
N ALA A 218 10.55 -1.97 21.29
CA ALA A 218 11.37 -1.51 20.17
C ALA A 218 11.18 -0.01 19.86
N GLU A 219 9.97 0.52 19.92
CA GLU A 219 9.71 1.96 19.77
C GLU A 219 10.30 2.78 20.93
N ALA A 220 10.27 2.26 22.16
CA ALA A 220 10.90 2.89 23.32
C ALA A 220 12.44 2.90 23.23
N GLU A 221 13.07 1.87 22.66
CA GLU A 221 14.51 1.86 22.39
C GLU A 221 14.90 2.83 21.26
N ILE A 222 14.11 2.91 20.18
CA ILE A 222 14.33 3.88 19.10
C ILE A 222 14.13 5.33 19.59
N GLY A 223 13.20 5.56 20.51
CA GLY A 223 13.02 6.85 21.20
C GLY A 223 14.26 7.26 22.00
N LYS A 224 14.83 6.33 22.78
CA LYS A 224 16.07 6.57 23.56
C LYS A 224 17.30 6.83 22.68
N GLU A 225 17.40 6.20 21.51
CA GLU A 225 18.47 6.47 20.54
C GLU A 225 18.33 7.84 19.85
N LYS A 226 17.11 8.36 19.71
CA LYS A 226 16.85 9.72 19.19
C LYS A 226 17.16 10.79 20.24
N ASP A 227 16.74 10.58 21.48
CA ASP A 227 17.01 11.51 22.59
C ASP A 227 18.53 11.63 22.85
N THR A 228 19.27 10.50 22.79
CA THR A 228 20.74 10.52 22.96
C THR A 228 21.49 11.18 21.80
N LYS A 229 20.94 11.17 20.58
CA LYS A 229 21.50 11.91 19.43
C LYS A 229 21.17 13.40 19.46
N GLU A 230 20.00 13.80 19.96
CA GLU A 230 19.65 15.20 20.16
C GLU A 230 20.45 15.84 21.31
N ASP A 231 20.66 15.14 22.43
CA ASP A 231 21.52 15.62 23.53
C ASP A 231 22.99 15.76 23.10
N ALA A 232 23.50 14.85 22.27
CA ALA A 232 24.86 14.94 21.71
C ALA A 232 25.01 16.13 20.73
N ALA A 233 23.96 16.47 19.97
CA ALA A 233 23.96 17.63 19.08
C ALA A 233 23.87 18.95 19.86
N ALA A 234 23.09 19.00 20.94
CA ALA A 234 22.97 20.17 21.82
C ALA A 234 24.27 20.45 22.61
N ALA A 235 25.00 19.42 23.03
CA ALA A 235 26.30 19.58 23.69
C ALA A 235 27.38 20.12 22.73
N LYS A 236 27.31 19.76 21.44
CA LYS A 236 28.25 20.25 20.41
C LYS A 236 28.03 21.71 20.06
N ALA A 237 26.79 22.18 20.03
CA ALA A 237 26.44 23.58 19.79
C ALA A 237 26.91 24.52 20.92
N LYS A 238 26.87 24.06 22.18
CA LYS A 238 27.38 24.85 23.33
C LYS A 238 28.91 24.93 23.40
N GLY A 239 29.63 24.00 22.76
CA GLY A 239 31.09 24.05 22.65
C GLY A 239 31.57 25.11 21.64
N GLU A 240 30.84 25.27 20.53
CA GLU A 240 31.18 26.25 19.48
C GLU A 240 30.86 27.70 19.90
N GLU A 241 29.87 27.93 20.77
CA GLU A 241 29.60 29.28 21.31
C GLU A 241 30.68 29.75 22.31
N ALA A 242 31.30 28.84 23.06
CA ALA A 242 32.37 29.19 24.00
C ALA A 242 33.70 29.55 23.28
N GLU A 243 33.98 28.95 22.12
CA GLU A 243 35.16 29.31 21.31
C GLU A 243 34.98 30.63 20.55
N ALA A 244 33.75 31.03 20.24
CA ALA A 244 33.44 32.30 19.57
C ALA A 244 33.57 33.54 20.48
N GLU A 245 33.39 33.40 21.80
CA GLU A 245 33.59 34.53 22.74
C GLU A 245 35.07 34.81 23.04
N ILE A 246 35.93 33.80 23.05
CA ILE A 246 37.38 33.99 23.29
C ILE A 246 38.06 34.68 22.08
N GLY A 247 37.48 34.57 20.88
CA GLY A 247 38.00 35.21 19.67
C GLY A 247 37.76 36.72 19.58
N LYS A 248 36.75 37.26 20.28
CA LYS A 248 36.35 38.68 20.15
C LYS A 248 37.14 39.66 21.01
N GLU A 249 37.90 39.21 22.01
CA GLU A 249 38.77 40.11 22.80
C GLU A 249 40.14 40.38 22.15
N LYS A 250 40.53 39.66 21.08
CA LYS A 250 41.85 39.84 20.46
C LYS A 250 41.91 40.78 19.25
N ASP A 251 40.78 41.21 18.71
CA ASP A 251 40.75 42.09 17.53
C ASP A 251 40.57 43.58 17.84
N THR A 252 40.34 43.97 19.10
CA THR A 252 40.21 45.38 19.50
C THR A 252 41.52 46.11 19.82
N GLU A 253 42.68 45.44 19.78
CA GLU A 253 43.99 46.08 20.07
C GLU A 253 44.85 46.42 18.84
N LYS A 254 44.43 46.09 17.61
CA LYS A 254 45.26 46.31 16.40
C LYS A 254 44.94 47.54 15.55
N GLU A 255 43.91 48.31 15.89
CA GLU A 255 43.50 49.49 15.09
C GLU A 255 43.80 50.83 15.78
N LYS A 256 44.92 50.92 16.53
CA LYS A 256 45.45 52.19 17.08
C LYS A 256 46.98 52.26 17.04
N THR A 257 47.59 52.15 15.86
CA THR A 257 48.93 52.72 15.59
C THR A 257 49.19 52.78 14.09
N SER A 258 48.67 53.80 13.42
CA SER A 258 49.24 54.34 12.17
C SER A 258 48.65 55.73 11.90
N ASP A 259 49.21 56.72 12.59
CA ASP A 259 49.24 58.13 12.17
C ASP A 259 50.71 58.59 12.27
#